data_AF-A0A259TEL8-F1
#
_entry.id   AF-A0A259TEL8-F1
#
_cell.length_a   1.000
_cell.length_b   1.000
_cell.length_c   1.000
_cell.angle_alpha   90.00
_cell.angle_beta   90.00
_cell.angle_gamma   90.00
#
_symmetry.space_group_name_H-M   'P 1'
#
loop_
_entity.id
_entity.type
_entity.pdbx_description
1 polymer ?
#
loop_
_entity_poly.entity_id
_entity_poly.type
_entity_poly.pdbx_seq_one_letter_code
_entity_poly.pdbx_strand_id
1 'polypeptide(L)'
;MEIPVPYKVRFSAFDTWILVLTLLVFPVGGLLAFIRLASTHHHNKAKGRNLRLLGWAMVFSYISIMIILYLTYDTFGEEEQIDYLTSGIVLAIYWFLPTLIFFLVAHKLDKKFGTLLQVYQEAVVSMRLTSVEQIRSLSQTSAADVTRDLTFMFEEGLLPEGRIINGAVYIHQQAFDDYLNEEYDEEYDGEYDDEDSISDENGHGRPSGFHSPVSGQTSSPKTVECPGCGAKVFLGTDREKECEYCGNVVCA
;
A
#
# COMPACT_ATOMS: atom_id res chain seq x y z
N MET A 1 5.81 1.26 -25.57
CA MET A 1 5.54 1.92 -24.27
C MET A 1 4.59 0.99 -23.56
N GLU A 2 5.18 -0.04 -22.96
CA GLU A 2 4.41 -1.11 -22.33
C GLU A 2 3.74 -0.61 -21.06
N ILE A 3 2.65 -1.29 -20.70
CA ILE A 3 1.76 -0.84 -19.63
C ILE A 3 2.46 -1.14 -18.30
N PRO A 4 2.79 -0.12 -17.48
CA PRO A 4 3.54 -0.34 -16.25
C PRO A 4 2.78 -1.29 -15.32
N VAL A 5 3.57 -2.05 -14.54
CA VAL A 5 3.10 -3.12 -13.65
C VAL A 5 1.89 -2.64 -12.86
N PRO A 6 0.73 -3.31 -12.97
CA PRO A 6 -0.49 -2.86 -12.34
C PRO A 6 -0.30 -2.82 -10.81
N TYR A 7 -0.49 -1.65 -10.22
CA TYR A 7 -0.42 -1.47 -8.76
C TYR A 7 -1.30 -2.50 -8.05
N LYS A 8 -0.66 -3.45 -7.38
CA LYS A 8 -1.32 -4.54 -6.66
C LYS A 8 -1.44 -4.17 -5.20
N VAL A 9 -2.66 -3.85 -4.78
CA VAL A 9 -2.96 -3.56 -3.37
C VAL A 9 -2.64 -4.78 -2.50
N ARG A 10 -1.71 -4.63 -1.55
CA ARG A 10 -1.41 -5.63 -0.53
C ARG A 10 -2.04 -5.23 0.81
N PHE A 11 -2.69 -6.19 1.47
CA PHE A 11 -3.12 -6.02 2.85
C PHE A 11 -1.90 -6.03 3.77
N SER A 12 -1.87 -5.12 4.73
CA SER A 12 -0.88 -5.14 5.81
C SER A 12 -1.17 -6.32 6.75
N ALA A 13 -0.15 -6.85 7.42
CA ALA A 13 -0.34 -7.83 8.49
C ALA A 13 -1.33 -7.33 9.56
N PHE A 14 -1.34 -6.02 9.84
CA PHE A 14 -2.31 -5.41 10.74
C PHE A 14 -3.75 -5.48 10.20
N ASP A 15 -3.95 -5.34 8.89
CA ASP A 15 -5.27 -5.47 8.25
C ASP A 15 -5.78 -6.91 8.42
N THR A 16 -4.91 -7.90 8.22
CA THR A 16 -5.23 -9.32 8.45
C THR A 16 -5.60 -9.58 9.91
N TRP A 17 -4.87 -9.01 10.86
CA TRP A 17 -5.20 -9.09 12.29
C TRP A 17 -6.57 -8.50 12.61
N ILE A 18 -6.93 -7.35 12.04
CA ILE A 18 -8.26 -6.75 12.20
C ILE A 18 -9.35 -7.69 11.68
N LEU A 19 -9.14 -8.33 10.52
CA LEU A 19 -10.11 -9.26 9.95
C LEU A 19 -10.32 -10.49 10.83
N VAL A 20 -9.23 -11.08 11.33
CA VAL A 20 -9.30 -12.23 12.27
C VAL A 20 -10.03 -11.82 13.56
N LEU A 21 -9.71 -10.64 14.11
CA LEU A 21 -10.37 -10.15 15.31
C LEU A 21 -11.86 -9.84 15.08
N THR A 22 -12.23 -9.41 13.87
CA THR A 22 -13.64 -9.19 13.48
C THR A 22 -14.43 -10.48 13.50
N LEU A 23 -13.80 -11.58 13.07
CA LEU A 23 -14.41 -12.91 13.08
C LEU A 23 -14.53 -13.51 14.49
N LEU A 24 -13.53 -13.29 15.35
CA LEU A 24 -13.48 -13.89 16.69
C LEU A 24 -14.24 -13.10 17.75
N VAL A 25 -14.20 -11.77 17.68
CA VAL A 25 -14.70 -10.87 18.74
C VAL A 25 -15.57 -9.79 18.12
N PHE A 26 -16.64 -10.19 17.43
CA PHE A 26 -17.66 -9.25 16.97
C PHE A 26 -18.33 -8.58 18.20
N PRO A 27 -18.45 -7.23 18.26
CA PRO A 27 -18.27 -6.23 17.19
C PRO A 27 -16.91 -5.49 17.19
N VAL A 28 -15.96 -5.84 18.06
CA VAL A 28 -14.73 -5.07 18.30
C VAL A 28 -13.87 -4.91 17.04
N GLY A 29 -13.66 -5.99 16.28
CA GLY A 29 -12.85 -5.92 15.05
C GLY A 29 -13.43 -4.98 13.98
N GLY A 30 -14.77 -4.93 13.86
CA GLY A 30 -15.44 -4.00 12.94
C GLY A 30 -15.21 -2.53 13.31
N LEU A 31 -15.23 -2.20 14.61
CA LEU A 31 -14.90 -0.86 15.09
C LEU A 31 -13.46 -0.47 14.78
N LEU A 32 -12.51 -1.41 14.92
CA LEU A 32 -11.10 -1.16 14.57
C LEU A 32 -10.90 -0.94 13.07
N ALA A 33 -11.60 -1.70 12.21
CA ALA A 33 -11.60 -1.48 10.77
C ALA A 33 -12.09 -0.07 10.43
N PHE A 34 -13.14 0.41 11.10
CA PHE A 34 -13.68 1.75 10.92
C PHE A 34 -12.72 2.85 11.41
N ILE A 35 -12.13 2.69 12.60
CA ILE A 35 -11.12 3.63 13.13
C ILE A 35 -9.93 3.73 12.17
N ARG A 36 -9.47 2.60 11.64
CA ARG A 36 -8.39 2.57 10.67
C ARG A 36 -8.74 3.30 9.39
N LEU A 37 -9.94 3.10 8.85
CA LEU A 37 -10.43 3.83 7.69
C LEU A 37 -10.44 5.35 7.95
N ALA A 38 -10.97 5.78 9.10
CA ALA A 38 -11.02 7.20 9.47
C ALA A 38 -9.63 7.83 9.61
N SER A 39 -8.69 7.11 10.23
CA SER A 39 -7.32 7.59 10.45
C SER A 39 -6.51 7.71 9.14
N THR A 40 -6.72 6.81 8.19
CA THR A 40 -5.88 6.74 6.98
C THR A 40 -6.57 7.29 5.71
N HIS A 41 -7.74 7.91 5.84
CA HIS A 41 -8.50 8.45 4.71
C HIS A 41 -7.73 9.50 3.88
N HIS A 42 -6.77 10.20 4.48
CA HIS A 42 -5.95 11.19 3.78
C HIS A 42 -5.00 10.61 2.72
N HIS A 43 -4.67 9.32 2.79
CA HIS A 43 -3.66 8.72 1.91
C HIS A 43 -4.32 8.11 0.68
N ASN A 44 -4.02 8.64 -0.52
CA ASN A 44 -4.59 8.13 -1.78
C ASN A 44 -4.31 6.63 -1.97
N LYS A 45 -3.08 6.18 -1.68
CA LYS A 45 -2.68 4.76 -1.72
C LYS A 45 -3.52 3.84 -0.84
N ALA A 46 -4.05 4.36 0.28
CA ALA A 46 -4.76 3.57 1.28
C ALA A 46 -6.27 3.50 1.04
N LYS A 47 -6.87 4.43 0.28
CA LYS A 47 -8.33 4.53 0.13
C LYS A 47 -8.96 3.24 -0.39
N GLY A 48 -8.49 2.72 -1.52
CA GLY A 48 -9.03 1.48 -2.10
C GLY A 48 -8.84 0.27 -1.17
N ARG A 49 -7.64 0.14 -0.57
CA ARG A 49 -7.33 -0.90 0.41
C ARG A 49 -8.27 -0.86 1.62
N ASN A 50 -8.47 0.32 2.21
CA ASN A 50 -9.28 0.49 3.41
C ASN A 50 -10.77 0.23 3.13
N LEU A 51 -11.28 0.59 1.94
CA LEU A 51 -12.64 0.24 1.56
C LEU A 51 -12.80 -1.28 1.38
N ARG A 52 -11.82 -1.98 0.80
CA ARG A 52 -11.84 -3.45 0.74
C ARG A 52 -11.77 -4.09 2.13
N LEU A 53 -10.94 -3.54 3.02
CA LEU A 53 -10.86 -3.97 4.42
C LEU A 53 -12.22 -3.85 5.10
N LEU A 54 -12.91 -2.72 4.92
CA LEU A 54 -14.26 -2.53 5.47
C LEU A 54 -15.28 -3.50 4.85
N GLY A 55 -15.22 -3.72 3.54
CA GLY A 55 -16.05 -4.73 2.86
C GLY A 55 -15.85 -6.13 3.42
N TRP A 56 -14.60 -6.57 3.59
CA TRP A 56 -14.30 -7.87 4.21
C TRP A 56 -14.70 -7.93 5.69
N ALA A 57 -14.50 -6.85 6.45
CA ALA A 57 -14.95 -6.77 7.83
C ALA A 57 -16.48 -6.91 7.94
N MET A 58 -17.24 -6.34 7.00
CA MET A 58 -18.69 -6.51 6.92
C MET A 58 -19.10 -7.97 6.63
N VAL A 59 -18.41 -8.64 5.71
CA VAL A 59 -18.64 -10.07 5.42
C VAL A 59 -18.35 -10.93 6.64
N PHE A 60 -17.21 -10.75 7.31
CA PHE A 60 -16.90 -11.52 8.51
C PHE A 60 -17.81 -11.21 9.70
N SER A 61 -18.27 -9.97 9.83
CA SER A 61 -19.28 -9.60 10.82
C SER A 61 -20.58 -10.36 10.58
N TYR A 62 -21.06 -10.41 9.33
CA TYR A 62 -22.23 -11.19 8.95
C TYR A 62 -22.04 -12.69 9.25
N ILE A 63 -20.89 -13.28 8.88
CA ILE A 63 -20.57 -14.68 9.18
C ILE A 63 -20.59 -14.93 10.69
N SER A 64 -20.01 -14.04 11.49
CA SER A 64 -19.97 -14.16 12.95
C SER A 64 -21.38 -14.12 13.56
N ILE A 65 -22.23 -13.20 13.08
CA ILE A 65 -23.64 -13.13 13.48
C ILE A 65 -24.37 -14.42 13.10
N MET A 66 -24.14 -14.96 11.89
CA MET A 66 -24.74 -16.22 11.46
C MET A 66 -24.30 -17.41 12.31
N ILE A 67 -23.03 -17.47 12.71
CA ILE A 67 -22.53 -18.50 13.64
C ILE A 67 -23.24 -18.38 14.99
N ILE A 68 -23.36 -17.17 15.54
CA ILE A 68 -24.06 -16.95 16.81
C ILE A 68 -25.53 -17.38 16.70
N LEU A 69 -26.22 -16.95 15.64
CA LEU A 69 -27.61 -17.32 15.39
C LEU A 69 -27.78 -18.85 15.28
N TYR A 70 -26.89 -19.51 14.54
CA TYR A 70 -26.87 -20.97 14.41
C TYR A 70 -26.65 -21.67 15.76
N LEU A 71 -25.72 -21.19 16.58
CA LEU A 71 -25.47 -21.76 17.91
C LEU A 71 -26.66 -21.57 18.87
N THR A 72 -27.46 -20.53 18.66
CA THR A 72 -28.69 -20.28 19.44
C THR A 72 -29.92 -20.97 18.85
N TYR A 73 -29.83 -21.56 17.66
CA TYR A 73 -30.98 -22.08 16.89
C TYR A 73 -31.81 -23.12 17.65
N ASP A 74 -31.15 -24.05 18.35
CA ASP A 74 -31.80 -25.14 19.08
C ASP A 74 -32.63 -24.68 20.28
N THR A 75 -32.52 -23.41 20.68
CA THR A 75 -33.29 -22.85 21.80
C THR A 75 -34.70 -22.38 21.41
N PHE A 76 -35.02 -22.37 20.11
CA PHE A 76 -36.25 -21.81 19.57
C PHE A 76 -37.25 -22.87 19.08
N GLY A 77 -38.55 -22.54 19.17
CA GLY A 77 -39.63 -23.43 18.73
C GLY A 77 -39.73 -23.55 17.20
N GLU A 78 -40.41 -24.58 16.69
CA GLU A 78 -40.52 -24.85 15.24
C GLU A 78 -41.09 -23.67 14.42
N GLU A 79 -42.05 -22.91 14.97
CA GLU A 79 -42.60 -21.72 14.30
C GLU A 79 -41.56 -20.59 14.17
N GLU A 80 -40.72 -20.40 15.20
CA GLU A 80 -39.71 -19.34 15.22
C GLU A 80 -38.57 -19.63 14.24
N GLN A 81 -38.30 -20.92 13.96
CA GLN A 81 -37.23 -21.34 13.04
C GLN A 81 -37.41 -20.80 11.61
N ILE A 82 -38.64 -20.73 11.11
CA ILE A 82 -38.94 -20.19 9.77
C ILE A 82 -38.67 -18.68 9.73
N ASP A 83 -39.03 -17.97 10.80
CA ASP A 83 -38.77 -16.54 10.94
C ASP A 83 -37.26 -16.24 11.05
N TYR A 84 -36.48 -17.12 11.67
CA TYR A 84 -35.01 -17.02 11.72
C TYR A 84 -34.38 -17.14 10.33
N LEU A 85 -34.81 -18.09 9.52
CA LEU A 85 -34.28 -18.25 8.16
C LEU A 85 -34.60 -17.01 7.31
N THR A 86 -35.84 -16.54 7.40
CA THR A 86 -36.31 -15.37 6.64
C THR A 86 -35.57 -14.10 7.07
N SER A 87 -35.41 -13.86 8.37
CA SER A 87 -34.65 -12.72 8.89
C SER A 87 -33.16 -12.82 8.55
N GLY A 88 -32.57 -14.01 8.53
CA GLY A 88 -31.21 -14.24 8.08
C GLY A 88 -30.96 -13.82 6.63
N ILE A 89 -31.90 -14.13 5.73
CA ILE A 89 -31.81 -13.71 4.31
C ILE A 89 -31.91 -12.19 4.18
N VAL A 90 -32.85 -11.55 4.88
CA VAL A 90 -33.00 -10.09 4.86
C VAL A 90 -31.73 -9.42 5.40
N LEU A 91 -31.17 -9.96 6.48
CA LEU A 91 -29.90 -9.50 7.05
C LEU A 91 -28.76 -9.68 6.05
N ALA A 92 -28.69 -10.80 5.34
CA ALA A 92 -27.69 -11.03 4.30
C ALA A 92 -27.73 -9.93 3.24
N ILE A 93 -28.91 -9.64 2.69
CA ILE A 93 -29.07 -8.58 1.69
C ILE A 93 -28.60 -7.23 2.24
N TYR A 94 -28.98 -6.90 3.49
CA TYR A 94 -28.59 -5.68 4.16
C TYR A 94 -27.07 -5.54 4.32
N TRP A 95 -26.33 -6.62 4.59
CA TRP A 95 -24.87 -6.60 4.73
C TRP A 95 -24.12 -6.70 3.40
N PHE A 96 -24.61 -7.49 2.45
CA PHE A 96 -23.92 -7.71 1.16
C PHE A 96 -24.06 -6.51 0.21
N LEU A 97 -25.18 -5.79 0.22
CA LEU A 97 -25.39 -4.64 -0.65
C LEU A 97 -24.35 -3.50 -0.41
N PRO A 98 -24.13 -2.99 0.83
CA PRO A 98 -23.09 -2.00 1.08
C PRO A 98 -21.68 -2.56 0.86
N THR A 99 -21.46 -3.84 1.18
CA THR A 99 -20.19 -4.53 0.90
C THR A 99 -19.85 -4.46 -0.59
N LEU A 100 -20.80 -4.80 -1.47
CA LEU A 100 -20.62 -4.73 -2.92
C LEU A 100 -20.28 -3.31 -3.37
N ILE A 101 -20.97 -2.30 -2.84
CA ILE A 101 -20.68 -0.89 -3.13
C ILE A 101 -19.25 -0.54 -2.74
N PHE A 102 -18.77 -0.96 -1.56
CA PHE A 102 -17.39 -0.72 -1.14
C PHE A 102 -16.36 -1.37 -2.06
N PHE A 103 -16.59 -2.60 -2.52
CA PHE A 103 -15.69 -3.25 -3.49
C PHE A 103 -15.67 -2.54 -4.84
N LEU A 104 -16.82 -2.10 -5.36
CA LEU A 104 -16.90 -1.37 -6.62
C LEU A 104 -16.20 -0.01 -6.53
N VAL A 105 -16.42 0.74 -5.44
CA VAL A 105 -15.76 2.02 -5.21
C VAL A 105 -14.25 1.82 -5.03
N ALA A 106 -13.83 0.81 -4.27
CA ALA A 106 -12.42 0.48 -4.10
C ALA A 106 -11.74 0.18 -5.44
N HIS A 107 -12.37 -0.61 -6.31
CA HIS A 107 -11.83 -0.89 -7.64
C HIS A 107 -11.67 0.37 -8.50
N LYS A 108 -12.65 1.28 -8.47
CA LYS A 108 -12.56 2.58 -9.16
C LYS A 108 -11.42 3.45 -8.61
N LEU A 109 -11.24 3.46 -7.29
CA LEU A 109 -10.18 4.23 -6.63
C LEU A 109 -8.79 3.70 -6.98
N ASP A 110 -8.62 2.37 -6.99
CA ASP A 110 -7.35 1.74 -7.39
C ASP A 110 -7.01 2.05 -8.84
N LYS A 111 -7.99 1.98 -9.76
CA LYS A 111 -7.79 2.34 -11.16
C LYS A 111 -7.35 3.80 -11.30
N LYS A 112 -8.02 4.72 -10.58
CA LYS A 112 -7.66 6.14 -10.58
C LYS A 112 -6.25 6.37 -10.05
N PHE A 113 -5.87 5.68 -8.98
CA PHE A 113 -4.53 5.78 -8.41
C PHE A 113 -3.47 5.21 -9.36
N GLY A 114 -3.73 4.08 -10.01
CA GLY A 114 -2.85 3.52 -11.04
C GLY A 114 -2.60 4.50 -12.20
N THR A 115 -3.64 5.15 -12.71
CA THR A 115 -3.48 6.21 -13.72
C THR A 115 -2.66 7.40 -13.21
N LEU A 116 -2.81 7.77 -11.94
CA LEU A 116 -2.03 8.85 -11.33
C LEU A 116 -0.54 8.49 -11.23
N LEU A 117 -0.22 7.25 -10.85
CA LEU A 117 1.16 6.76 -10.80
C LEU A 117 1.82 6.78 -12.19
N GLN A 118 1.08 6.45 -13.25
CA GLN A 118 1.56 6.55 -14.63
C GLN A 118 1.94 8.00 -15.00
N VAL A 119 1.10 8.97 -14.64
CA VAL A 119 1.39 10.39 -14.87
C VAL A 119 2.65 10.82 -14.12
N TYR A 120 2.87 10.33 -12.90
CA TYR A 120 4.10 10.61 -12.15
C TYR A 120 5.34 9.97 -12.77
N GLN A 121 5.23 8.72 -13.23
CA GLN A 121 6.32 8.05 -13.93
C GLN A 121 6.72 8.80 -15.21
N GLU A 122 5.74 9.17 -16.03
CA GLU A 122 6.00 9.95 -17.25
C GLU A 122 6.61 11.32 -16.94
N ALA A 123 6.11 12.01 -15.92
CA ALA A 123 6.63 13.32 -15.50
C ALA A 123 8.09 13.25 -15.05
N VAL A 124 8.45 12.20 -14.30
CA VAL A 124 9.77 12.07 -13.68
C VAL A 124 10.77 11.44 -14.64
N VAL A 125 10.42 10.35 -15.32
CA VAL A 125 11.33 9.59 -16.19
C VAL A 125 11.42 10.23 -17.57
N SER A 126 10.27 10.42 -18.24
CA SER A 126 10.24 10.89 -19.63
C SER A 126 10.50 12.40 -19.73
N MET A 127 9.83 13.20 -18.89
CA MET A 127 9.92 14.66 -18.95
C MET A 127 11.05 15.24 -18.09
N ARG A 128 11.68 14.43 -17.23
CA ARG A 128 12.76 14.84 -16.31
C ARG A 128 12.39 16.04 -15.44
N LEU A 129 11.13 16.13 -15.00
CA LEU A 129 10.68 17.21 -14.14
C LEU A 129 11.27 17.04 -12.74
N THR A 130 12.12 17.99 -12.33
CA THR A 130 12.77 17.99 -11.02
C THR A 130 11.99 18.76 -9.96
N SER A 131 10.93 19.48 -10.33
CA SER A 131 10.14 20.28 -9.39
C SER A 131 8.78 19.64 -9.11
N VAL A 132 8.47 19.42 -7.83
CA VAL A 132 7.16 18.96 -7.36
C VAL A 132 6.05 19.88 -7.85
N GLU A 133 6.30 21.19 -7.95
CA GLU A 133 5.30 22.17 -8.41
C GLU A 133 4.96 22.01 -9.90
N GLN A 134 5.94 21.61 -10.72
CA GLN A 134 5.70 21.30 -12.13
C GLN A 134 4.89 20.00 -12.25
N ILE A 135 5.24 18.96 -11.50
CA ILE A 135 4.52 17.69 -11.46
C ILE A 135 3.08 17.90 -10.94
N ARG A 136 2.91 18.79 -9.97
CA ARG A 136 1.61 19.22 -9.44
C ARG A 136 0.73 19.83 -10.53
N SER A 137 1.31 20.72 -11.34
CA SER A 137 0.59 21.38 -12.43
C SER A 137 0.11 20.39 -13.50
N LEU A 138 0.89 19.34 -13.76
CA LEU A 138 0.55 18.30 -14.73
C LEU A 138 -0.53 17.34 -14.20
N SER A 139 -0.39 16.90 -12.95
CA SER A 139 -1.27 15.90 -12.33
C SER A 139 -2.55 16.47 -11.71
N GLN A 140 -2.65 17.80 -11.57
CA GLN A 140 -3.75 18.50 -10.89
C GLN A 140 -3.99 18.03 -9.43
N THR A 141 -2.95 17.53 -8.77
CA THR A 141 -3.00 17.10 -7.37
C THR A 141 -2.41 18.16 -6.43
N SER A 142 -2.52 17.99 -5.12
CA SER A 142 -1.89 18.93 -4.17
C SER A 142 -0.39 18.63 -4.06
N ALA A 143 0.46 19.65 -3.81
CA ALA A 143 1.91 19.43 -3.69
C ALA A 143 2.27 18.42 -2.59
N ALA A 144 1.50 18.43 -1.49
CA ALA A 144 1.66 17.49 -0.39
C ALA A 144 1.33 16.04 -0.81
N ASP A 145 0.27 15.85 -1.61
CA ASP A 145 -0.07 14.53 -2.13
C ASP A 145 0.94 14.05 -3.16
N VAL A 146 1.39 14.91 -4.08
CA VAL A 146 2.47 14.59 -5.03
C VAL A 146 3.73 14.15 -4.29
N THR A 147 4.15 14.90 -3.28
CA THR A 147 5.33 14.57 -2.48
C THR A 147 5.19 13.20 -1.83
N ARG A 148 4.02 12.93 -1.22
CA ARG A 148 3.75 11.66 -0.55
C ARG A 148 3.69 10.48 -1.51
N ASP A 149 3.02 10.65 -2.64
CA ASP A 149 2.82 9.59 -3.63
C ASP A 149 4.13 9.29 -4.37
N LEU A 150 4.94 10.31 -4.70
CA LEU A 150 6.30 10.12 -5.25
C LEU A 150 7.25 9.45 -4.25
N THR A 151 7.20 9.84 -2.97
CA THR A 151 8.01 9.18 -1.91
C THR A 151 7.66 7.69 -1.85
N PHE A 152 6.37 7.37 -1.89
CA PHE A 152 5.90 5.99 -1.95
C PHE A 152 6.39 5.26 -3.22
N MET A 153 6.42 5.91 -4.38
CA MET A 153 6.95 5.30 -5.61
C MET A 153 8.44 4.98 -5.52
N PHE A 154 9.24 5.83 -4.87
CA PHE A 154 10.66 5.53 -4.62
C PHE A 154 10.83 4.37 -3.63
N GLU A 155 10.04 4.35 -2.55
CA GLU A 155 10.09 3.29 -1.53
C GLU A 155 9.72 1.90 -2.09
N GLU A 156 8.77 1.84 -3.02
CA GLU A 156 8.32 0.58 -3.64
C GLU A 156 9.12 0.22 -4.91
N GLY A 157 10.15 1.00 -5.27
CA GLY A 157 10.93 0.75 -6.49
C GLY A 157 10.15 0.95 -7.79
N LEU A 158 9.06 1.72 -7.76
CA LEU A 158 8.29 2.08 -8.97
C LEU A 158 8.97 3.21 -9.77
N LEU A 159 9.91 3.92 -9.14
CA LEU A 159 10.77 4.92 -9.74
C LEU A 159 12.23 4.61 -9.38
N PRO A 160 13.20 5.06 -10.21
CA PRO A 160 14.62 4.96 -9.88
C PRO A 160 14.94 5.63 -8.54
N GLU A 161 15.91 5.11 -7.81
CA GLU A 161 16.23 5.56 -6.45
C GLU A 161 16.39 7.10 -6.37
N GLY A 162 15.57 7.69 -5.52
CA GLY A 162 15.46 9.14 -5.42
C GLY A 162 14.87 9.61 -4.10
N ARG A 163 14.96 10.92 -3.87
CA ARG A 163 14.40 11.59 -2.69
C ARG A 163 13.95 13.00 -3.02
N ILE A 164 12.98 13.47 -2.25
CA ILE A 164 12.44 14.83 -2.40
C ILE A 164 13.00 15.71 -1.30
N ILE A 165 13.68 16.80 -1.68
CA ILE A 165 14.24 17.78 -0.73
C ILE A 165 13.74 19.16 -1.14
N ASN A 166 13.05 19.86 -0.23
CA ASN A 166 12.52 21.21 -0.46
C ASN A 166 11.66 21.35 -1.72
N GLY A 167 10.86 20.32 -2.05
CA GLY A 167 10.01 20.31 -3.24
C GLY A 167 10.76 20.06 -4.56
N ALA A 168 12.05 19.73 -4.51
CA ALA A 168 12.81 19.25 -5.66
C ALA A 168 13.04 17.73 -5.56
N VAL A 169 12.86 17.04 -6.67
CA VAL A 169 13.07 15.61 -6.86
C VAL A 169 14.52 15.39 -7.27
N TYR A 170 15.28 14.65 -6.46
CA TYR A 170 16.66 14.27 -6.72
C TYR A 170 16.71 12.79 -7.02
N ILE A 171 17.18 12.44 -8.22
CA ILE A 171 17.36 11.05 -8.65
C ILE A 171 18.85 10.81 -8.85
N HIS A 172 19.35 9.67 -8.36
CA HIS A 172 20.74 9.32 -8.59
C HIS A 172 20.93 8.92 -10.05
N GLN A 173 21.86 9.55 -10.76
CA GLN A 173 21.98 9.38 -12.21
C GLN A 173 22.33 7.93 -12.60
N GLN A 174 23.14 7.25 -11.79
CA GLN A 174 23.43 5.82 -11.97
C GLN A 174 22.17 4.98 -11.84
N ALA A 175 21.36 5.21 -10.79
CA ALA A 175 20.09 4.49 -10.61
C ALA A 175 19.09 4.77 -11.74
N PHE A 176 19.17 5.94 -12.38
CA PHE A 176 18.36 6.26 -13.54
C PHE A 176 18.80 5.48 -14.79
N ASP A 177 20.12 5.39 -15.03
CA ASP A 177 20.68 4.63 -16.14
C ASP A 177 20.43 3.12 -15.96
N ASP A 178 20.58 2.60 -14.73
CA ASP A 178 20.29 1.20 -14.39
C ASP A 178 18.79 0.89 -14.59
N TYR A 179 17.89 1.74 -14.10
CA TYR A 179 16.44 1.59 -14.28
C TYR A 179 16.02 1.56 -15.75
N LEU A 180 16.65 2.39 -16.58
CA LEU A 180 16.40 2.39 -18.02
C LEU A 180 16.99 1.17 -18.73
N ASN A 181 18.03 0.53 -18.20
CA ASN A 181 18.62 -0.67 -18.80
C ASN A 181 17.87 -1.95 -18.39
N GLU A 182 17.42 -2.05 -17.13
CA GLU A 182 16.63 -3.20 -16.65
C GLU A 182 15.30 -3.35 -17.41
N GLU A 183 14.67 -2.25 -17.82
CA GLU A 183 13.42 -2.29 -18.61
C GLU A 183 13.61 -2.95 -19.99
N TYR A 184 14.83 -3.03 -20.53
CA TYR A 184 15.10 -3.65 -21.82
C TYR A 184 15.38 -5.16 -21.75
N ASP A 185 15.79 -5.68 -20.60
CA ASP A 185 16.20 -7.08 -20.47
C ASP A 185 15.03 -8.03 -20.15
N GLU A 186 13.87 -7.53 -19.72
CA GLU A 186 12.65 -8.35 -19.48
C GLU A 186 11.79 -8.59 -20.76
N GLU A 187 12.13 -7.99 -21.91
CA GLU A 187 11.35 -8.09 -23.16
C GLU A 187 12.02 -8.98 -24.23
N TYR A 188 12.66 -10.10 -23.85
CA TYR A 188 13.12 -11.11 -24.83
C TYR A 188 13.03 -12.56 -24.36
N ASP A 189 11.94 -12.95 -23.69
CA ASP A 189 11.50 -14.36 -23.66
C ASP A 189 10.65 -14.64 -24.91
N GLY A 190 11.24 -14.37 -26.08
CA GLY A 190 10.76 -14.89 -27.35
C GLY A 190 11.10 -16.37 -27.42
N GLU A 191 10.15 -17.20 -26.98
CA GLU A 191 10.10 -18.65 -27.17
C GLU A 191 10.18 -18.98 -28.67
N TYR A 192 11.41 -18.99 -29.20
CA TYR A 192 11.77 -19.76 -30.36
C TYR A 192 12.60 -20.95 -29.86
N ASP A 193 11.90 -22.08 -29.73
CA ASP A 193 12.49 -23.41 -29.70
C ASP A 193 13.41 -23.57 -30.92
N ASP A 194 14.72 -23.39 -30.74
CA ASP A 194 15.71 -24.07 -31.56
C ASP A 194 16.72 -24.71 -30.60
N GLU A 195 16.63 -26.04 -30.56
CA GLU A 195 17.50 -26.95 -29.85
C GLU A 195 18.97 -26.79 -30.28
N ASP A 196 19.85 -27.30 -29.42
CA ASP A 196 21.27 -27.58 -29.64
C ASP A 196 22.26 -26.42 -29.50
N SER A 197 22.84 -26.28 -28.30
CA SER A 197 24.30 -26.44 -28.15
C SER A 197 24.80 -26.38 -26.70
N ILE A 198 25.08 -27.58 -26.18
CA ILE A 198 26.29 -28.02 -25.45
C ILE A 198 27.21 -26.90 -24.90
N SER A 199 27.20 -26.84 -23.56
CA SER A 199 28.27 -26.52 -22.59
C SER A 199 29.65 -26.04 -23.07
N ASP A 200 30.16 -25.00 -22.41
CA ASP A 200 31.47 -25.07 -21.77
C ASP A 200 31.63 -24.05 -20.62
N GLU A 201 31.99 -24.58 -19.45
CA GLU A 201 32.45 -23.89 -18.24
C GLU A 201 33.77 -23.12 -18.49
N ASN A 202 33.91 -21.93 -17.89
CA ASN A 202 35.13 -21.34 -17.30
C ASN A 202 34.77 -19.87 -16.93
N GLY A 203 34.83 -19.39 -15.67
CA GLY A 203 35.97 -19.35 -14.75
C GLY A 203 36.36 -17.88 -14.51
N HIS A 204 36.77 -17.53 -13.27
CA HIS A 204 37.23 -16.21 -12.76
C HIS A 204 36.12 -15.24 -12.29
N GLY A 205 36.02 -14.71 -11.06
CA GLY A 205 36.90 -14.62 -9.90
C GLY A 205 37.43 -13.19 -9.70
N ARG A 206 36.95 -12.43 -8.68
CA ARG A 206 37.70 -11.42 -7.86
C ARG A 206 36.79 -10.58 -6.91
N PRO A 207 37.36 -9.82 -5.92
CA PRO A 207 36.80 -9.75 -4.57
C PRO A 207 36.57 -8.33 -4.00
N SER A 208 35.96 -8.31 -2.80
CA SER A 208 36.22 -7.43 -1.64
C SER A 208 36.08 -5.90 -1.77
N GLY A 209 35.07 -5.37 -1.06
CA GLY A 209 35.25 -4.52 0.13
C GLY A 209 35.25 -3.00 -0.07
N PHE A 210 34.47 -2.27 0.73
CA PHE A 210 34.92 -1.04 1.42
C PHE A 210 33.92 -0.61 2.52
N HIS A 211 34.40 -0.64 3.77
CA HIS A 211 33.85 0.10 4.92
C HIS A 211 34.37 1.54 4.90
N SER A 212 33.57 2.52 5.34
CA SER A 212 34.07 3.74 6.02
C SER A 212 32.94 4.60 6.64
N PRO A 213 33.27 5.50 7.61
CA PRO A 213 32.49 5.64 8.84
C PRO A 213 31.68 6.95 8.98
N VAL A 214 30.77 6.85 9.94
CA VAL A 214 29.90 7.85 10.55
C VAL A 214 30.64 9.14 10.95
N SER A 215 30.12 10.29 10.52
CA SER A 215 30.47 11.61 11.06
C SER A 215 29.35 12.14 11.95
N GLY A 216 29.71 12.46 13.20
CA GLY A 216 28.81 12.95 14.25
C GLY A 216 28.56 14.45 14.11
N GLN A 217 27.39 14.82 13.60
CA GLN A 217 26.80 16.14 13.82
C GLN A 217 25.77 16.04 14.95
N THR A 218 25.94 16.88 15.96
CA THR A 218 24.99 17.09 17.05
C THR A 218 23.78 17.87 16.51
N SER A 219 22.72 17.17 16.13
CA SER A 219 21.47 17.75 15.67
C SER A 219 20.62 18.22 16.85
N SER A 220 20.13 19.45 16.76
CA SER A 220 19.08 19.96 17.66
C SER A 220 17.80 19.12 17.52
N PRO A 221 17.00 18.98 18.59
CA PRO A 221 15.76 18.21 18.55
C PRO A 221 14.84 18.74 17.45
N LYS A 222 14.34 17.83 16.60
CA LYS A 222 13.55 18.15 15.41
C LYS A 222 12.27 17.34 15.42
N THR A 223 11.14 18.01 15.23
CA THR A 223 9.86 17.32 15.03
C THR A 223 9.73 16.94 13.58
N VAL A 224 9.48 15.66 13.30
CA VAL A 224 9.26 15.12 11.94
C VAL A 224 7.90 14.42 11.86
N GLU A 225 7.30 14.36 10.68
CA GLU A 225 6.04 13.64 10.46
C GLU A 225 6.33 12.20 10.03
N CYS A 226 5.67 11.22 10.66
CA CYS A 226 5.83 9.81 10.33
C CYS A 226 5.30 9.54 8.91
N PRO A 227 6.09 8.90 8.02
CA PRO A 227 5.66 8.62 6.64
C PRO A 227 4.53 7.58 6.57
N GLY A 228 4.36 6.76 7.61
CA GLY A 228 3.32 5.72 7.66
C GLY A 228 1.93 6.24 8.00
N CYS A 229 1.82 7.06 9.05
CA CYS A 229 0.52 7.50 9.59
C CYS A 229 0.32 9.03 9.67
N GLY A 230 1.35 9.82 9.35
CA GLY A 230 1.29 11.29 9.44
C GLY A 230 1.35 11.86 10.85
N ALA A 231 1.56 11.03 11.89
CA ALA A 231 1.73 11.50 13.25
C ALA A 231 3.04 12.29 13.39
N LYS A 232 3.02 13.39 14.16
CA LYS A 232 4.22 14.16 14.48
C LYS A 232 5.02 13.42 15.55
N VAL A 233 6.23 12.99 15.21
CA VAL A 233 7.18 12.33 16.11
C VAL A 233 8.25 13.33 16.48
N PHE A 234 8.48 13.50 17.78
CA PHE A 234 9.58 14.31 18.29
C PHE A 234 10.85 13.45 18.31
N LEU A 235 11.79 13.74 17.42
CA LEU A 235 13.12 13.11 17.43
C LEU A 235 14.01 13.93 18.37
N GLY A 236 14.42 13.30 19.46
CA GLY A 236 15.38 13.85 20.40
C GLY A 236 16.80 13.85 19.81
N THR A 237 17.81 13.58 20.64
CA THR A 237 19.19 13.35 20.16
C THR A 237 19.37 12.03 19.43
N ASP A 238 18.37 11.14 19.49
CA ASP A 238 18.38 9.86 18.79
C ASP A 238 17.97 10.05 17.32
N ARG A 239 18.77 9.50 16.40
CA ARG A 239 18.60 9.67 14.95
C ARG A 239 17.40 8.91 14.37
N GLU A 240 16.84 7.98 15.13
CA GLU A 240 15.74 7.12 14.71
C GLU A 240 14.82 6.83 15.91
N LYS A 241 13.51 6.91 15.70
CA LYS A 241 12.51 6.53 16.69
C LYS A 241 11.34 5.83 16.00
N GLU A 242 10.87 4.73 16.58
CA GLU A 242 9.69 4.04 16.09
C GLU A 242 8.42 4.87 16.37
N CYS A 243 7.56 5.00 15.37
CA CYS A 243 6.32 5.74 15.49
C CYS A 243 5.35 5.00 16.40
N GLU A 244 4.92 5.67 17.48
CA GLU A 244 4.01 5.13 18.50
C GLU A 244 2.65 4.69 17.95
N TYR A 245 2.27 5.15 16.75
CA TYR A 245 0.96 4.84 16.15
C TYR A 245 0.98 3.69 15.16
N CYS A 246 2.04 3.55 14.35
CA CYS A 246 2.06 2.59 13.25
C CYS A 246 3.30 1.68 13.22
N GLY A 247 4.23 1.83 14.16
CA GLY A 247 5.43 1.01 14.24
C GLY A 247 6.48 1.30 13.16
N ASN A 248 6.28 2.33 12.32
CA ASN A 248 7.29 2.68 11.32
C ASN A 248 8.44 3.43 11.99
N VAL A 249 9.67 3.04 11.69
CA VAL A 249 10.87 3.77 12.10
C VAL A 249 10.91 5.12 11.36
N VAL A 250 11.07 6.21 12.11
CA VAL A 250 11.16 7.56 11.59
C VAL A 250 12.57 8.08 11.86
N CYS A 251 13.27 8.52 10.81
CA CYS A 251 14.64 9.02 10.87
C CYS A 251 14.68 10.53 10.60
N ALA A 252 15.64 11.23 11.21
CA ALA A 252 15.80 12.71 11.12
C ALA A 252 16.40 13.19 9.79
#